data_AF-A0A2V8NKG2-F1
#
_entry.id   AF-A0A2V8NKG2-F1
#
_cell.length_a   1.000
_cell.length_b   1.000
_cell.length_c   1.000
_cell.angle_alpha   90.00
_cell.angle_beta   90.00
_cell.angle_gamma   90.00
#
_symmetry.space_group_name_H-M   'P 1'
#
loop_
_entity.id
_entity.type
_entity.pdbx_description
1 polymer ?
#
loop_
_entity_poly.entity_id
_entity_poly.type
_entity_poly.pdbx_seq_one_letter_code
_entity_poly.pdbx_strand_id
1 'polypeptide(L)'
;MLRRVRESEEYGRLLAEVRGGARVVSVSGLAANPARALVLAALQQEVGKCFAVVAQANRDLEGWERDVRFWYCVLRGVAECEETVLMLPASESDPYAGASPHAETLEQRALTLWRWRRAMCAKTP
;
A
#
# COMPACT_ATOMS: atom_id res chain seq x y z
N MET A 1 19.63 -0.16 10.69
CA MET A 1 19.29 -0.76 9.38
C MET A 1 18.47 0.18 8.50
N LEU A 2 17.36 0.72 9.01
CA LEU A 2 16.46 1.64 8.28
C LEU A 2 17.15 2.89 7.68
N ARG A 3 18.08 3.50 8.43
CA ARG A 3 18.82 4.67 7.96
C ARG A 3 19.64 4.39 6.70
N ARG A 4 20.28 3.22 6.63
CA ARG A 4 21.11 2.82 5.47
C ARG A 4 20.30 2.65 4.18
N VAL A 5 19.05 2.18 4.28
CA VAL A 5 18.17 2.04 3.11
C VAL A 5 17.79 3.42 2.57
N ARG A 6 17.54 4.39 3.45
CA ARG A 6 17.23 5.78 3.06
C ARG A 6 18.45 6.54 2.51
N GLU A 7 19.63 6.18 2.97
CA GLU A 7 20.90 6.77 2.54
C GLU A 7 21.45 6.15 1.24
N SER A 8 20.80 5.13 0.67
CA SER A 8 21.27 4.51 -0.57
C SER A 8 20.96 5.39 -1.79
N GLU A 9 21.83 5.34 -2.80
CA GLU A 9 21.66 6.10 -4.04
C GLU A 9 20.41 5.67 -4.80
N GLU A 10 20.08 4.37 -4.79
CA GLU A 10 18.87 3.84 -5.42
C GLU A 10 17.59 4.42 -4.79
N TYR A 11 17.55 4.54 -3.46
CA TYR A 11 16.41 5.14 -2.78
C TYR A 11 16.30 6.63 -3.11
N GLY A 12 17.42 7.35 -3.14
CA GLY A 12 17.46 8.76 -3.54
C GLY A 12 16.95 9.00 -4.96
N ARG A 13 17.38 8.15 -5.92
CA ARG A 13 16.89 8.18 -7.30
C ARG A 13 15.39 7.91 -7.37
N LEU A 14 14.92 6.86 -6.69
CA LEU A 14 13.50 6.50 -6.65
C LEU A 14 12.64 7.65 -6.07
N LEU A 15 13.09 8.26 -4.98
CA LEU A 15 12.41 9.40 -4.37
C LEU A 15 12.34 10.61 -5.31
N ALA A 16 13.42 10.89 -6.04
CA ALA A 16 13.47 11.97 -7.03
C ALA A 16 12.50 11.72 -8.20
N GLU A 17 12.45 10.49 -8.73
CA GLU A 17 11.53 10.11 -9.81
C GLU A 17 10.06 10.21 -9.36
N VAL A 18 9.73 9.74 -8.16
CA VAL A 18 8.36 9.84 -7.59
C VAL A 18 7.96 11.30 -7.32
N ARG A 19 8.88 12.13 -6.80
CA ARG A 19 8.63 13.57 -6.60
C ARG A 19 8.47 14.32 -7.92
N GLY A 20 9.28 13.98 -8.92
CA GLY A 20 9.22 14.53 -10.28
C GLY A 20 7.98 14.10 -11.06
N GLY A 21 7.16 13.18 -10.54
CA GLY A 21 5.94 12.73 -11.21
C GLY A 21 6.22 11.81 -12.40
N ALA A 22 7.34 11.06 -12.36
CA ALA A 22 7.62 10.03 -13.35
C ALA A 22 6.42 9.07 -13.46
N ARG A 23 5.97 8.81 -14.69
CA ARG A 23 4.78 7.97 -14.93
C ARG A 23 5.03 6.49 -14.64
N VAL A 24 6.25 6.03 -14.91
CA VAL A 24 6.67 4.65 -14.73
C VAL A 24 8.06 4.65 -14.11
N VAL A 25 8.19 3.95 -12.99
CA VAL A 25 9.46 3.71 -12.32
C VAL A 25 9.55 2.21 -12.04
N SER A 26 10.63 1.57 -12.49
CA SER A 26 10.87 0.15 -12.26
C SER A 26 11.92 -0.01 -11.17
N VAL A 27 11.60 -0.78 -10.14
CA VAL A 27 12.52 -1.10 -9.04
C VAL A 27 12.78 -2.60 -9.06
N SER A 28 14.05 -2.97 -9.28
CA SER A 28 14.53 -4.35 -9.21
C SER A 28 15.34 -4.59 -7.92
N GLY A 29 15.62 -5.85 -7.60
CA GLY A 29 16.49 -6.22 -6.48
C GLY A 29 15.80 -6.32 -5.10
N LEU A 30 14.54 -5.93 -4.99
CA LEU A 30 13.73 -6.14 -3.79
C LEU A 30 13.03 -7.50 -3.87
N ALA A 31 13.71 -8.56 -3.45
CA ALA A 31 13.21 -9.93 -3.57
C ALA A 31 12.07 -10.26 -2.59
N ALA A 32 12.05 -9.65 -1.40
CA ALA A 32 11.09 -9.97 -0.35
C ALA A 32 10.02 -8.87 -0.16
N ASN A 33 8.77 -9.26 0.10
CA ASN A 33 7.66 -8.34 0.36
C ASN A 33 7.92 -7.36 1.52
N PRO A 34 8.49 -7.78 2.67
CA PRO A 34 8.81 -6.84 3.75
C PRO A 34 9.79 -5.73 3.33
N ALA A 35 10.72 -6.01 2.42
CA ALA A 35 11.67 -5.02 1.92
C ALA A 35 10.98 -4.00 1.00
N ARG A 36 10.04 -4.46 0.16
CA ARG A 36 9.21 -3.58 -0.66
C ARG A 36 8.28 -2.72 0.21
N ALA A 37 7.66 -3.32 1.22
CA ALA A 37 6.80 -2.62 2.18
C ALA A 37 7.54 -1.50 2.91
N LEU A 38 8.80 -1.73 3.31
CA LEU A 38 9.66 -0.71 3.89
C LEU A 38 9.85 0.49 2.94
N VAL A 39 10.23 0.22 1.69
CA VAL A 39 10.44 1.27 0.69
C VAL A 39 9.16 2.06 0.44
N LEU A 40 8.01 1.38 0.32
CA LEU A 40 6.72 2.02 0.15
C LEU A 40 6.35 2.93 1.34
N ALA A 41 6.51 2.44 2.58
CA ALA A 41 6.23 3.22 3.78
C ALA A 41 7.16 4.44 3.92
N ALA A 42 8.44 4.28 3.59
CA ALA A 42 9.42 5.37 3.60
C ALA A 42 9.11 6.43 2.53
N LEU A 43 8.79 6.01 1.30
CA LEU A 43 8.38 6.91 0.23
C LEU A 43 7.08 7.64 0.58
N GLN A 44 6.11 6.94 1.18
CA GLN A 44 4.85 7.53 1.62
C GLN A 44 5.08 8.62 2.67
N GLN A 45 5.98 8.39 3.63
CA GLN A 45 6.38 9.38 4.63
C GLN A 45 7.02 10.62 4.00
N GLU A 46 7.88 10.44 3.00
CA GLU A 46 8.64 11.51 2.34
C GLU A 46 7.86 12.32 1.29
N VAL A 47 6.87 11.70 0.65
CA VAL A 47 6.09 12.30 -0.44
C VAL A 47 4.71 12.75 0.05
N GLY A 48 4.18 12.17 1.13
CA GLY A 48 2.89 12.51 1.71
C GLY A 48 1.67 12.08 0.90
N LYS A 49 1.86 11.40 -0.23
CA LYS A 49 0.78 10.93 -1.11
C LYS A 49 0.18 9.60 -0.62
N CYS A 50 -1.02 9.30 -1.09
CA CYS A 50 -1.64 7.98 -0.92
C CYS A 50 -1.14 7.04 -2.01
N PHE A 51 -0.79 5.81 -1.66
CA PHE A 51 -0.35 4.78 -2.59
C PHE A 51 -1.36 3.65 -2.66
N ALA A 52 -1.58 3.15 -3.88
CA ALA A 52 -2.27 1.88 -4.11
C ALA A 52 -1.22 0.81 -4.41
N VAL A 53 -1.24 -0.29 -3.66
CA VAL A 53 -0.35 -1.43 -3.86
C VAL A 53 -1.17 -2.55 -4.46
N VAL A 54 -0.77 -3.03 -5.62
CA VAL A 54 -1.46 -4.13 -6.32
C VAL A 54 -0.64 -5.41 -6.13
N ALA A 55 -1.24 -6.39 -5.46
CA ALA A 55 -0.68 -7.72 -5.32
C ALA A 55 -1.14 -8.63 -6.47
N GLN A 56 -0.41 -9.72 -6.72
CA GLN A 56 -0.74 -10.66 -7.79
C GLN A 56 -1.95 -11.55 -7.44
N ALA A 57 -2.11 -11.91 -6.17
CA ALA A 57 -3.21 -12.75 -5.71
C ALA A 57 -3.78 -12.27 -4.37
N ASN A 58 -5.06 -12.58 -4.11
CA ASN A 58 -5.74 -12.23 -2.84
C ASN A 58 -5.02 -12.77 -1.61
N ARG A 59 -4.45 -13.98 -1.69
CA ARG A 59 -3.68 -14.60 -0.59
C ARG A 59 -2.46 -13.79 -0.15
N ASP A 60 -1.95 -12.91 -1.01
CA ASP A 60 -0.77 -12.09 -0.70
C ASP A 60 -1.17 -10.81 0.06
N LEU A 61 -2.46 -10.42 0.04
CA LEU A 61 -2.94 -9.15 0.60
C LEU A 61 -2.69 -9.03 2.10
N GLU A 62 -2.93 -10.09 2.87
CA GLU A 62 -2.70 -10.08 4.32
C GLU A 62 -1.21 -9.89 4.66
N GLY A 63 -0.33 -10.53 3.90
CA GLY A 63 1.11 -10.35 4.06
C GLY A 63 1.53 -8.90 3.76
N TRP A 64 1.01 -8.34 2.66
CA TRP A 64 1.24 -6.95 2.31
C TRP A 64 0.68 -5.97 3.34
N GLU A 65 -0.54 -6.17 3.82
CA GLU A 65 -1.18 -5.36 4.86
C GLU A 65 -0.32 -5.32 6.12
N ARG A 66 0.07 -6.49 6.60
CA ARG A 66 0.86 -6.64 7.82
C ARG A 66 2.21 -5.96 7.70
N ASP A 67 2.93 -6.20 6.60
CA ASP A 67 4.28 -5.68 6.40
C ASP A 67 4.26 -4.15 6.20
N VAL A 68 3.30 -3.63 5.43
CA VAL A 68 3.17 -2.17 5.20
C VAL A 68 2.75 -1.47 6.48
N ARG A 69 1.77 -2.00 7.22
CA ARG A 69 1.32 -1.43 8.50
C ARG A 69 2.46 -1.41 9.52
N PHE A 70 3.19 -2.52 9.63
CA PHE A 70 4.35 -2.60 10.52
C PHE A 70 5.35 -1.47 10.23
N TRP A 71 5.82 -1.33 8.98
CA TRP A 71 6.79 -0.29 8.65
C TRP A 71 6.23 1.12 8.76
N TYR A 72 4.95 1.32 8.43
CA TYR A 72 4.28 2.60 8.61
C TYR A 72 4.31 3.05 10.07
N CYS A 73 4.01 2.15 11.01
CA CYS A 73 4.07 2.45 12.45
C CYS A 73 5.50 2.70 12.91
N VAL A 74 6.43 1.82 12.55
CA VAL A 74 7.85 1.91 12.95
C VAL A 74 8.48 3.22 12.48
N LEU A 75 8.23 3.64 11.23
CA LEU A 75 8.81 4.87 10.68
C LEU A 75 8.21 6.14 11.26
N ARG A 76 7.00 6.07 11.84
CA ARG A 76 6.30 7.21 12.46
C ARG A 76 6.40 7.21 13.99
N GLY A 77 6.99 6.17 14.59
CA GLY A 77 7.17 6.07 16.04
C GLY A 77 5.85 5.91 16.81
N VAL A 78 4.81 5.36 16.17
CA VAL A 78 3.50 5.12 16.80
C VAL A 78 3.33 3.64 17.11
N ALA A 79 2.68 3.33 18.23
CA ALA A 79 2.49 1.95 18.69
C ALA A 79 1.42 1.21 17.84
N GLU A 80 0.36 1.92 17.45
CA GLU A 80 -0.73 1.37 16.66
C GLU A 80 -1.09 2.31 15.51
N CYS A 81 -1.40 1.71 14.36
CA CYS A 81 -1.81 2.41 13.14
C CYS A 81 -3.07 1.76 12.58
N GLU A 82 -4.07 1.59 13.44
CA GLU A 82 -5.37 1.10 13.00
C GLU A 82 -5.92 2.01 11.90
N GLU A 83 -6.56 1.39 10.89
CA GLU A 83 -7.19 2.06 9.75
C GLU A 83 -6.25 2.83 8.79
N THR A 84 -4.93 2.72 8.93
CA THR A 84 -3.97 3.42 8.05
C THR A 84 -3.73 2.71 6.72
N VAL A 85 -3.89 1.38 6.70
CA VAL A 85 -3.78 0.54 5.52
C VAL A 85 -5.16 -0.06 5.25
N LEU A 86 -5.65 0.09 4.02
CA LEU A 86 -6.95 -0.42 3.60
C LEU A 86 -6.75 -1.58 2.62
N MET A 87 -7.45 -2.70 2.85
CA MET A 87 -7.42 -3.87 1.97
C MET A 87 -8.63 -3.91 1.05
N LEU A 88 -8.40 -3.97 -0.26
CA LEU A 88 -9.45 -4.13 -1.26
C LEU A 88 -9.27 -5.49 -1.99
N PRO A 89 -9.96 -6.55 -1.56
CA PRO A 89 -9.82 -7.86 -2.18
C PRO A 89 -10.42 -7.89 -3.59
N ALA A 90 -9.80 -8.69 -4.46
CA ALA A 90 -10.34 -8.95 -5.80
C ALA A 90 -11.64 -9.77 -5.72
N SER A 91 -12.46 -9.67 -6.77
CA SER A 91 -13.66 -10.49 -6.94
C SER A 91 -13.24 -11.95 -7.08
N GLU A 92 -13.92 -12.86 -6.37
CA GLU A 92 -13.64 -14.30 -6.45
C GLU A 92 -14.33 -14.95 -7.65
N SER A 93 -15.46 -14.40 -8.08
CA SER A 93 -16.17 -14.84 -9.27
C SER A 93 -15.79 -14.00 -10.49
N ASP A 94 -15.78 -14.68 -11.64
CA ASP A 94 -15.73 -14.03 -12.95
C ASP A 94 -16.97 -13.12 -13.08
N PRO A 95 -16.79 -11.83 -13.48
CA PRO A 95 -17.89 -10.88 -13.58
C PRO A 95 -19.00 -11.28 -14.58
N TYR A 96 -18.72 -12.19 -15.50
CA TYR A 96 -19.65 -12.69 -16.52
C TYR A 96 -20.16 -14.11 -16.24
N ALA A 97 -19.73 -14.78 -15.16
CA ALA A 97 -20.18 -16.12 -14.83
C ALA A 97 -21.63 -16.18 -14.29
N GLY A 98 -22.30 -15.03 -14.11
CA GLY A 98 -23.66 -14.97 -13.58
C GLY A 98 -23.79 -15.35 -12.10
N ALA A 99 -22.67 -15.63 -11.42
CA ALA A 99 -22.61 -15.93 -10.00
C ALA A 99 -22.09 -14.72 -9.22
N SER A 100 -22.84 -14.31 -8.20
CA SER A 100 -22.40 -13.25 -7.28
C SER A 100 -21.17 -13.73 -6.48
N PRO A 101 -20.19 -12.85 -6.20
CA PRO A 101 -19.13 -13.14 -5.25
C PRO A 101 -19.68 -13.45 -3.85
N HIS A 102 -18.85 -14.02 -2.97
CA HIS A 102 -19.21 -14.26 -1.58
C HIS A 102 -19.57 -12.95 -0.86
N ALA A 103 -20.59 -13.01 0.01
CA ALA A 103 -21.14 -11.85 0.70
C ALA A 103 -20.08 -11.12 1.56
N GLU A 104 -19.21 -11.87 2.21
CA GLU A 104 -18.10 -11.34 3.02
C GLU A 104 -17.13 -10.50 2.17
N THR A 105 -16.76 -10.97 0.98
CA THR A 105 -15.91 -10.22 0.04
C THR A 105 -16.60 -8.94 -0.43
N LEU A 106 -17.90 -8.99 -0.71
CA LEU A 106 -18.68 -7.80 -1.10
C LEU A 106 -18.74 -6.77 0.03
N GLU A 107 -19.01 -7.22 1.26
CA GLU A 107 -19.03 -6.37 2.45
C GLU A 107 -17.66 -5.72 2.69
N GLN A 108 -16.59 -6.51 2.71
CA GLN A 108 -15.25 -5.99 2.93
C GLN A 108 -14.86 -4.94 1.87
N ARG A 109 -15.19 -5.18 0.60
CA ARG A 109 -14.95 -4.20 -0.47
C ARG A 109 -15.77 -2.92 -0.26
N ALA A 110 -17.05 -3.04 0.07
CA ALA A 110 -17.92 -1.90 0.31
C ALA A 110 -17.41 -1.04 1.47
N LEU A 111 -17.04 -1.67 2.60
CA LEU A 111 -16.47 -1.01 3.77
C LEU A 111 -15.14 -0.32 3.43
N THR A 112 -14.24 -0.99 2.72
CA THR A 112 -12.95 -0.41 2.31
C THR A 112 -13.14 0.81 1.42
N LEU A 113 -14.00 0.74 0.40
CA LEU A 113 -14.26 1.86 -0.50
C LEU A 113 -14.92 3.03 0.23
N TRP A 114 -15.84 2.75 1.16
CA TRP A 114 -16.47 3.76 1.99
C TRP A 114 -15.46 4.48 2.91
N ARG A 115 -14.59 3.72 3.59
CA ARG A 115 -13.50 4.26 4.43
C ARG A 115 -12.53 5.09 3.60
N TRP A 116 -12.15 4.60 2.42
CA TRP A 116 -11.27 5.32 1.51
C TRP A 116 -11.85 6.67 1.06
N ARG A 117 -13.13 6.68 0.64
CA ARG A 117 -13.84 7.93 0.29
C ARG A 117 -13.79 8.93 1.44
N ARG A 118 -14.08 8.48 2.67
CA ARG A 118 -14.09 9.34 3.86
C ARG A 118 -12.69 9.89 4.17
N ALA A 119 -11.66 9.06 4.06
CA ALA A 119 -10.27 9.46 4.26
C ALA A 119 -9.78 10.46 3.18
N MET A 120 -10.25 10.35 1.94
CA MET A 120 -9.95 11.30 0.87
C MET A 120 -10.64 12.65 1.09
N CYS A 121 -11.94 12.66 1.44
CA CYS A 121 -12.65 13.91 1.72
C CYS A 121 -12.02 14.69 2.89
N ALA A 122 -11.55 14.00 3.94
CA ALA A 122 -10.87 14.62 5.07
C ALA A 122 -9.48 15.22 4.77
N LYS A 123 -8.90 14.93 3.60
CA LYS A 123 -7.59 15.42 3.16
C LYS A 123 -7.67 16.50 2.06
N THR A 124 -8.86 16.98 1.76
CA THR A 124 -9.07 18.11 0.83
C THR A 124 -9.00 19.41 1.65
N PRO A 125 -8.19 20.41 1.26
CA PRO A 125 -8.15 21.70 1.96
C PRO A 125 -9.49 22.44 1.91
#